data_AF-A0A7S2P8X2-F1
#
_entry.id   AF-A0A7S2P8X2-F1
#
_cell.length_a   1.000
_cell.length_b   1.000
_cell.length_c   1.000
_cell.angle_alpha   90.00
_cell.angle_beta   90.00
_cell.angle_gamma   90.00
#
_symmetry.space_group_name_H-M   'P 1'
#
loop_
_entity.id
_entity.type
_entity.pdbx_description
1 polymer ?
#
loop_
_entity_poly.entity_id
_entity_poly.type
_entity_poly.pdbx_seq_one_letter_code
_entity_poly.pdbx_strand_id
1 'polypeptide(L)'
;MCCSQVLASRLQGGTEDEPRQHAVPRLPGARWRPAGRCPAGHALAALGSAEQPLGAAAYADWQCDAAGCSHGSARCPGMCRYHCAECQHDMCGECYDKLVDACGASCAGPPSGAP
;
A
#
# COMPACT_ATOMS: atom_id res chain seq x y z
N MET A 1 53.33 -43.74 0.36
CA MET A 1 52.03 -43.95 1.03
C MET A 1 52.00 -43.14 2.32
N CYS A 2 51.21 -42.08 2.38
CA CYS A 2 50.56 -41.59 3.60
C CYS A 2 49.41 -40.68 3.16
N CYS A 3 48.24 -40.98 3.68
CA CYS A 3 46.93 -40.53 3.23
C CYS A 3 46.52 -39.19 3.85
N SER A 4 45.46 -38.65 3.22
CA SER A 4 44.39 -37.88 3.82
C SER A 4 44.50 -36.36 3.78
N GLN A 5 43.84 -35.87 2.73
CA GLN A 5 43.14 -34.61 2.62
C GLN A 5 42.37 -34.24 3.90
N VAL A 6 42.36 -32.95 4.24
CA VAL A 6 41.20 -32.29 4.84
C VAL A 6 41.02 -30.95 4.13
N LEU A 7 39.99 -30.88 3.28
CA LEU A 7 39.37 -29.63 2.86
C LEU A 7 38.65 -29.02 4.07
N ALA A 8 38.78 -27.71 4.28
CA ALA A 8 37.65 -26.90 4.73
C ALA A 8 37.90 -25.41 4.45
N SER A 9 37.07 -24.92 3.54
CA SER A 9 37.01 -23.57 3.02
C SER A 9 36.30 -22.59 3.96
N ARG A 10 36.72 -21.32 3.84
CA ARG A 10 35.88 -20.10 3.82
C ARG A 10 35.00 -19.77 5.03
N LEU A 11 35.31 -18.65 5.68
CA LEU A 11 34.33 -17.76 6.28
C LEU A 11 34.61 -16.32 5.83
N GLN A 12 33.97 -15.91 4.74
CA GLN A 12 33.74 -14.51 4.39
C GLN A 12 32.39 -14.13 4.99
N GLY A 13 32.41 -13.29 6.04
CA GLY A 13 31.21 -12.69 6.60
C GLY A 13 30.85 -11.44 5.82
N GLY A 14 29.89 -11.56 4.91
CA GLY A 14 29.17 -10.45 4.31
C GLY A 14 27.70 -10.59 4.69
N THR A 15 27.22 -9.76 5.61
CA THR A 15 25.78 -9.53 5.77
C THR A 15 25.54 -8.10 5.31
N GLU A 16 25.23 -8.02 4.03
CA GLU A 16 24.81 -6.85 3.31
C GLU A 16 23.47 -6.41 3.92
N ASP A 17 23.45 -5.18 4.42
CA ASP A 17 22.25 -4.47 4.89
C ASP A 17 21.34 -4.25 3.67
N GLU A 18 20.51 -5.25 3.37
CA GLU A 18 19.54 -5.19 2.28
C GLU A 18 18.40 -4.25 2.71
N PRO A 19 18.19 -3.10 2.04
CA PRO A 19 17.04 -2.27 2.33
C PRO A 19 15.82 -3.11 1.99
N ARG A 20 14.99 -3.40 3.01
CA ARG A 20 13.70 -4.09 2.89
C ARG A 20 12.79 -3.26 1.98
N GLN A 21 13.00 -3.40 0.68
CA GLN A 21 12.08 -3.01 -0.35
C GLN A 21 10.86 -3.88 -0.10
N HIS A 22 9.88 -3.30 0.60
CA HIS A 22 8.55 -3.87 0.74
C HIS A 22 7.97 -3.97 -0.67
N ALA A 23 8.26 -5.09 -1.34
CA ALA A 23 7.73 -5.44 -2.63
C ALA A 23 6.21 -5.58 -2.45
N VAL A 24 5.50 -4.49 -2.71
CA VAL A 24 4.05 -4.49 -2.75
C VAL A 24 3.65 -5.50 -3.83
N PRO A 25 3.00 -6.62 -3.50
CA PRO A 25 2.67 -7.62 -4.50
C PRO A 25 1.75 -6.98 -5.54
N ARG A 26 2.27 -6.86 -6.77
CA ARG A 26 1.50 -6.44 -7.94
C ARG A 26 0.53 -7.57 -8.28
N LEU A 27 -0.69 -7.50 -7.76
CA LEU A 27 -1.75 -8.43 -8.16
C LEU A 27 -2.07 -8.23 -9.65
N PRO A 28 -1.91 -9.26 -10.50
CA PRO A 28 -2.22 -9.16 -11.92
C PRO A 28 -3.73 -9.09 -12.14
N GLY A 29 -4.20 -8.02 -12.81
CA GLY A 29 -5.60 -7.88 -13.23
C GLY A 29 -6.43 -6.85 -12.45
N ALA A 30 -5.93 -6.34 -11.32
CA ALA A 30 -6.49 -5.13 -10.73
C ALA A 30 -6.10 -3.95 -11.63
N ARG A 31 -7.08 -3.37 -12.33
CA ARG A 31 -6.91 -2.07 -12.99
C ARG A 31 -6.56 -1.11 -11.85
N TRP A 32 -5.29 -0.75 -11.71
CA TRP A 32 -4.84 0.24 -10.76
C TRP A 32 -5.55 1.54 -11.13
N ARG A 33 -6.69 1.82 -10.48
CA ARG A 33 -7.26 3.17 -10.45
C ARG A 33 -6.12 4.08 -9.99
N PRO A 34 -5.98 5.30 -10.54
CA PRO A 34 -4.92 6.22 -10.14
C PRO A 34 -4.86 6.21 -8.62
N ALA A 35 -3.74 5.73 -8.08
CA ALA A 35 -3.61 5.43 -6.67
C ALA A 35 -3.90 6.72 -5.91
N GLY A 36 -4.99 6.73 -5.15
CA GLY A 36 -5.33 7.85 -4.29
C GLY A 36 -4.11 8.17 -3.45
N ARG A 37 -3.84 9.46 -3.28
CA ARG A 37 -2.71 9.94 -2.50
C ARG A 37 -3.20 10.39 -1.14
N CYS A 38 -2.40 10.17 -0.10
CA CYS A 38 -2.66 10.80 1.19
C CYS A 38 -2.50 12.33 1.08
N PRO A 39 -2.91 13.13 2.08
CA PRO A 39 -2.73 14.59 2.05
C PRO A 39 -1.28 15.07 1.84
N ALA A 40 -0.30 14.26 2.22
CA ALA A 40 1.13 14.52 1.97
C ALA A 40 1.62 14.11 0.56
N GLY A 41 0.77 13.54 -0.29
CA GLY A 41 1.11 13.15 -1.66
C GLY A 41 1.64 11.72 -1.85
N HIS A 42 1.82 10.94 -0.80
CA HIS A 42 2.26 9.53 -0.89
C HIS A 42 1.17 8.60 -1.40
N ALA A 43 1.56 7.46 -1.99
CA ALA A 43 0.64 6.47 -2.54
C ALA A 43 -0.09 5.70 -1.42
N LEU A 44 -1.41 5.54 -1.57
CA LEU A 44 -2.19 4.65 -0.73
C LEU A 44 -2.23 3.24 -1.32
N ALA A 45 -1.94 2.23 -0.51
CA ALA A 45 -2.02 0.82 -0.86
C ALA A 45 -3.34 0.22 -0.37
N ALA A 46 -4.03 -0.52 -1.24
CA ALA A 46 -5.23 -1.26 -0.84
C ALA A 46 -4.85 -2.45 0.05
N LEU A 47 -5.33 -2.46 1.28
CA LEU A 47 -5.06 -3.53 2.26
C LEU A 47 -6.27 -4.45 2.51
N GLY A 48 -7.32 -4.36 1.69
CA GLY A 48 -8.55 -5.14 1.85
C GLY A 48 -9.43 -4.62 2.98
N SER A 49 -10.24 -5.46 3.59
CA SER A 49 -11.08 -5.12 4.74
C SER A 49 -10.57 -5.78 6.02
N ALA A 50 -11.22 -5.52 7.17
CA ALA A 50 -10.87 -6.22 8.41
C ALA A 50 -11.24 -7.72 8.34
N GLU A 51 -12.31 -8.06 7.63
CA GLU A 51 -12.75 -9.45 7.43
C GLU A 51 -11.99 -10.17 6.32
N GLN A 52 -11.54 -9.41 5.31
CA GLN A 52 -10.83 -9.92 4.14
C GLN A 52 -9.58 -9.07 3.88
N PRO A 53 -8.53 -9.22 4.70
CA PRO A 53 -7.28 -8.51 4.50
C PRO A 53 -6.64 -8.91 3.16
N LEU A 54 -6.13 -7.92 2.43
CA LEU A 54 -5.36 -8.12 1.21
C LEU A 54 -3.89 -7.77 1.46
N GLY A 55 -2.97 -8.58 0.93
CA GLY A 55 -1.54 -8.31 0.99
C GLY A 55 -0.95 -8.40 2.41
N ALA A 56 -0.11 -7.42 2.77
CA ALA A 56 0.68 -7.40 4.01
C ALA A 56 -0.04 -6.74 5.21
N ALA A 57 -1.37 -6.72 5.19
CA ALA A 57 -2.21 -6.22 6.27
C ALA A 57 -1.92 -6.94 7.62
N ALA A 58 -0.99 -6.42 8.42
CA ALA A 58 -0.54 -7.06 9.66
C ALA A 58 -1.49 -6.86 10.86
N TYR A 59 -2.47 -5.96 10.73
CA TYR A 59 -3.39 -5.59 11.80
C TYR A 59 -4.82 -5.48 11.27
N ALA A 60 -5.81 -5.88 12.07
CA ALA A 60 -7.23 -5.83 11.70
C ALA A 60 -7.92 -4.53 12.16
N ASP A 61 -7.36 -3.85 13.17
CA ASP A 61 -7.94 -2.64 13.75
C ASP A 61 -7.44 -1.37 13.09
N TRP A 62 -8.36 -0.59 12.53
CA TRP A 62 -8.03 0.64 11.82
C TRP A 62 -9.19 1.61 11.88
N GLN A 63 -8.89 2.90 11.69
CA GLN A 63 -9.88 3.96 11.65
C GLN A 63 -9.56 4.91 10.49
N CYS A 64 -10.59 5.42 9.82
CA CYS A 64 -10.42 6.37 8.75
C CYS A 64 -9.99 7.73 9.31
N ASP A 65 -8.87 8.24 8.83
CA ASP A 65 -8.29 9.52 9.22
C ASP A 65 -8.83 10.71 8.41
N ALA A 66 -9.75 10.46 7.47
CA ALA A 66 -10.38 11.52 6.70
C ALA A 66 -11.27 12.40 7.60
N ALA A 67 -11.16 13.72 7.44
CA ALA A 67 -11.93 14.68 8.24
C ALA A 67 -13.44 14.41 8.15
N GLY A 68 -14.09 14.24 9.31
CA GLY A 68 -15.52 13.96 9.42
C GLY A 68 -15.94 12.52 9.10
N CYS A 69 -14.99 11.62 8.84
CA CYS A 69 -15.26 10.19 8.74
C CYS A 69 -15.13 9.53 10.12
N SER A 70 -16.00 8.56 10.40
CA SER A 70 -15.91 7.72 11.60
C SER A 70 -15.88 6.23 11.28
N HIS A 71 -15.71 5.88 10.00
CA HIS A 71 -15.56 4.49 9.58
C HIS A 71 -14.25 3.88 10.10
N GLY A 72 -14.25 2.58 10.29
CA GLY A 72 -13.12 1.81 10.78
C GLY A 72 -13.54 0.35 10.97
N SER A 73 -12.59 -0.50 11.35
CA SER A 73 -12.80 -1.95 11.52
C SER A 73 -13.99 -2.27 12.41
N ALA A 74 -14.15 -1.55 13.53
CA ALA A 74 -15.20 -1.81 14.52
C ALA A 74 -16.62 -1.49 14.02
N ARG A 75 -16.77 -0.50 13.12
CA ARG A 75 -18.09 -0.08 12.61
C ARG A 75 -18.43 -0.70 11.26
N CYS A 76 -17.42 -0.91 10.42
CA CYS A 76 -17.58 -1.35 9.05
C CYS A 76 -16.47 -2.38 8.70
N PRO A 77 -16.50 -3.59 9.30
CA PRO A 77 -15.42 -4.57 9.17
C PRO A 77 -15.23 -5.07 7.73
N GLY A 78 -16.30 -5.09 6.92
CA GLY A 78 -16.26 -5.43 5.50
C GLY A 78 -15.81 -4.30 4.55
N MET A 79 -15.58 -3.09 5.07
CA MET A 79 -15.18 -1.96 4.24
C MET A 79 -13.71 -2.05 3.86
N CYS A 80 -13.41 -1.82 2.57
CA CYS A 80 -12.03 -1.75 2.10
C CYS A 80 -11.30 -0.56 2.75
N ARG A 81 -10.02 -0.78 3.06
CA ARG A 81 -9.10 0.21 3.62
C ARG A 81 -7.91 0.41 2.70
N TYR A 82 -7.42 1.63 2.73
CA TYR A 82 -6.31 2.14 1.95
C TYR A 82 -5.32 2.79 2.89
N HIS A 83 -4.09 2.29 2.91
CA HIS A 83 -3.09 2.67 3.89
C HIS A 83 -1.89 3.35 3.24
N CYS A 84 -1.42 4.44 3.85
CA CYS A 84 -0.16 5.09 3.50
C CYS A 84 0.95 4.58 4.43
N ALA A 85 1.91 3.82 3.91
CA ALA A 85 3.03 3.30 4.70
C ALA A 85 3.95 4.41 5.27
N GLU A 86 4.03 5.56 4.59
CA GLU A 86 4.89 6.70 4.98
C GLU A 86 4.27 7.52 6.11
N CYS A 87 2.97 7.81 6.00
CA CYS A 87 2.27 8.66 6.97
C CYS A 87 1.50 7.88 8.04
N GLN A 88 1.43 6.56 7.91
CA GLN A 88 0.52 5.69 8.68
C GLN A 88 -0.94 6.20 8.63
N HIS A 89 -1.35 6.68 7.45
CA HIS A 89 -2.67 7.26 7.24
C HIS A 89 -3.61 6.21 6.66
N ASP A 90 -4.71 5.95 7.34
CA ASP A 90 -5.72 4.97 6.93
C ASP A 90 -6.96 5.68 6.35
N MET A 91 -7.42 5.22 5.20
CA MET A 91 -8.57 5.77 4.51
C MET A 91 -9.54 4.65 4.13
N CYS A 92 -10.82 4.87 4.41
CA CYS A 92 -11.86 3.93 4.02
C CYS A 92 -12.19 4.05 2.52
N GLY A 93 -12.79 3.01 1.94
CA GLY A 93 -13.12 2.97 0.52
C GLY A 93 -13.98 4.13 0.04
N GLU A 94 -14.95 4.58 0.84
CA GLU A 94 -15.77 5.74 0.46
C GLU A 94 -14.98 7.05 0.38
N CYS A 95 -14.07 7.28 1.33
CA CYS A 95 -13.21 8.47 1.33
C CYS A 95 -12.20 8.39 0.18
N TYR A 96 -11.70 7.19 -0.10
CA TYR A 96 -10.80 6.94 -1.22
C TYR A 96 -11.49 7.19 -2.56
N ASP A 97 -12.70 6.68 -2.77
CA ASP A 97 -13.48 6.88 -3.99
C ASP A 97 -13.75 8.37 -4.23
N LYS A 98 -14.17 9.12 -3.19
CA LYS A 98 -14.31 10.58 -3.26
C LYS A 98 -13.01 11.28 -3.67
N LEU A 99 -11.87 10.83 -3.16
CA LEU A 99 -10.57 11.40 -3.47
C LEU A 99 -10.15 11.12 -4.93
N VAL A 100 -10.37 9.89 -5.40
CA VAL A 100 -10.06 9.50 -6.78
C VAL A 100 -11.01 10.15 -7.78
N ASP A 101 -12.30 10.27 -7.46
CA ASP A 101 -13.29 10.96 -8.30
C ASP A 101 -13.00 12.47 -8.38
N ALA A 102 -12.60 13.11 -7.28
CA ALA A 102 -12.15 14.50 -7.28
C ALA A 102 -10.87 14.69 -8.13
N CYS A 103 -9.93 13.74 -8.08
CA CYS A 103 -8.72 13.78 -8.90
C CYS A 103 -9.04 13.54 -10.39
N GLY A 104 -10.01 12.66 -10.69
CA GLY A 104 -10.51 12.41 -12.05
C GLY A 104 -11.20 13.62 -12.69
N ALA A 105 -11.86 14.46 -11.89
CA ALA A 105 -12.37 15.74 -12.36
C ALA A 105 -11.26 16.77 -12.63
N SER A 106 -10.15 16.68 -11.89
CA SER A 106 -9.03 17.64 -11.96
C SER A 106 -8.11 17.42 -13.16
N CYS A 107 -8.19 16.28 -13.83
CA CYS A 107 -7.45 15.98 -15.06
C CYS A 107 -8.30 16.08 -16.34
N ALA A 108 -9.59 16.44 -16.23
CA ALA A 108 -10.32 16.98 -17.36
C ALA A 108 -9.74 18.37 -17.65
N GLY A 109 -8.84 18.44 -18.64
CA GLY A 109 -8.30 19.70 -19.13
C GLY A 109 -9.41 20.73 -19.39
N PRO A 110 -9.11 22.04 -19.34
CA PRO A 110 -10.11 23.06 -19.62
C PRO A 110 -10.81 22.72 -20.94
N PRO A 111 -12.15 22.87 -21.05
CA PRO A 111 -12.79 22.68 -22.33
C PRO A 111 -12.10 23.60 -23.33
N SER A 112 -11.38 23.02 -24.30
CA SER A 112 -10.89 23.73 -25.48
C SER A 112 -12.11 24.14 -26.29
N GLY A 113 -12.83 25.15 -25.81
CA GLY A 113 -13.85 25.88 -26.53
C GLY A 113 -13.19 27.06 -27.22
N ALA A 114 -12.75 26.84 -28.44
CA ALA A 114 -12.56 27.86 -29.46
C ALA A 114 -13.13 27.28 -30.76
N PRO A 115 -13.62 28.09 -31.72
CA PRO A 115 -13.73 29.55 -31.75
C PRO A 115 -15.12 30.10 -31.40
#